data_AF-A0A0P0XMK0-F1
#
_entry.id   AF-A0A0P0XMK0-F1
#
_cell.length_a   1.000
_cell.length_b   1.000
_cell.length_c   1.000
_cell.angle_alpha   90.00
_cell.angle_beta   90.00
_cell.angle_gamma   90.00
#
_symmetry.space_group_name_H-M   'P 1'
#
loop_
_entity.id
_entity.type
_entity.pdbx_description
1 polymer ?
#
loop_
_entity_poly.entity_id
_entity_poly.type
_entity_poly.pdbx_seq_one_letter_code
_entity_poly.pdbx_strand_id
1 'polypeptide(L)'
;MDADGFLSIDCGLEGDKNGYTDNSNGIVYTPDGAPYVDTGVTNNVSAQYVNTWDRALNTLRSFPLTLFGERNCYALPTVPGAIYLVRLRFAYGNYDNMNSESVQFDLFLGVNKWDEVYIANKDKEYSSEAMFVAWASWASVCLVNTYQGTPFVNTVELRQLDSMLHFRKIMGNSSIYLYERRNMGPSSRDNPIIRYAVNFLSQRVPFI
;
A
#
# COMPACT_ATOMS: atom_id res chain seq x y z
N MET A 1 -7.69 13.17 -2.59
CA MET A 1 -8.65 12.05 -2.54
C MET A 1 -9.68 12.30 -3.62
N ASP A 2 -10.09 11.26 -4.33
CA ASP A 2 -11.18 11.32 -5.31
C ASP A 2 -12.54 11.46 -4.58
N ALA A 3 -13.64 11.61 -5.32
CA ALA A 3 -15.01 11.77 -4.82
C ALA A 3 -15.42 10.65 -3.83
N ASP A 4 -14.87 9.44 -4.00
CA ASP A 4 -15.11 8.28 -3.13
C ASP A 4 -14.20 8.24 -1.88
N GLY A 5 -13.44 9.30 -1.60
CA GLY A 5 -12.49 9.31 -0.48
C GLY A 5 -11.26 8.41 -0.71
N PHE A 6 -11.01 8.06 -1.98
CA PHE A 6 -9.94 7.16 -2.38
C PHE A 6 -8.65 7.92 -2.72
N LEU A 7 -7.52 7.31 -2.39
CA LEU A 7 -6.19 7.81 -2.74
C LEU A 7 -5.32 6.62 -3.17
N SER A 8 -4.60 6.76 -4.27
CA SER A 8 -3.67 5.77 -4.77
C SER A 8 -2.40 6.48 -5.17
N ILE A 9 -1.31 6.18 -4.46
CA ILE A 9 -0.02 6.81 -4.62
C ILE A 9 0.90 5.82 -5.33
N ASP A 10 1.50 6.27 -6.42
CA ASP A 10 2.61 5.60 -7.10
C ASP A 10 3.93 6.19 -6.57
N CYS A 11 4.64 5.38 -5.79
CA CYS A 11 5.79 5.83 -5.04
C CYS A 11 7.03 5.90 -5.94
N GLY A 12 7.75 7.03 -5.92
CA GLY A 12 8.92 7.23 -6.77
C GLY A 12 8.59 7.67 -8.20
N LEU A 13 7.32 7.96 -8.52
CA LEU A 13 6.89 8.42 -9.84
C LEU A 13 7.37 9.86 -10.11
N GLU A 14 8.37 10.03 -10.98
CA GLU A 14 8.88 11.36 -11.37
C GLU A 14 8.39 11.84 -12.76
N GLY A 15 8.08 10.90 -13.67
CA GLY A 15 7.74 11.20 -15.07
C GLY A 15 6.38 11.89 -15.25
N ASP A 16 5.38 11.50 -14.45
CA ASP A 16 3.99 11.97 -14.57
C ASP A 16 3.62 12.83 -13.36
N LYS A 17 4.12 14.07 -13.30
CA LYS A 17 3.95 14.98 -12.14
C LYS A 17 2.51 15.23 -11.70
N ASN A 18 1.54 15.06 -12.62
CA ASN A 18 0.12 15.25 -12.34
C ASN A 18 -0.61 13.90 -12.10
N GLY A 19 0.13 12.79 -12.05
CA GLY A 19 -0.44 11.45 -12.00
C GLY A 19 -0.91 10.94 -13.36
N TYR A 20 -1.49 9.75 -13.34
CA TYR A 20 -2.06 9.09 -14.50
C TYR A 20 -3.24 8.19 -14.10
N THR A 21 -4.08 7.85 -15.07
CA THR A 21 -5.05 6.76 -14.92
C THR A 21 -4.44 5.48 -15.47
N ASP A 22 -4.41 4.43 -14.67
CA ASP A 22 -3.96 3.12 -15.12
C ASP A 22 -5.03 2.49 -16.02
N ASN A 23 -4.69 2.28 -17.29
CA ASN A 23 -5.64 1.77 -18.29
C ASN A 23 -6.11 0.33 -18.02
N SER A 24 -5.36 -0.44 -17.21
CA SER A 24 -5.69 -1.85 -16.91
C SER A 24 -6.79 -1.99 -15.86
N ASN A 25 -6.88 -1.04 -14.92
CA ASN A 25 -7.76 -1.14 -13.76
C ASN A 25 -8.59 0.13 -13.49
N GLY A 26 -8.37 1.21 -14.24
CA GLY A 26 -9.08 2.48 -14.12
C GLY A 26 -8.70 3.32 -12.90
N ILE A 27 -7.69 2.92 -12.12
CA ILE A 27 -7.27 3.62 -10.91
C ILE A 27 -6.46 4.86 -11.29
N VAL A 28 -6.81 6.00 -10.69
CA VAL A 28 -6.02 7.22 -10.77
C VAL A 28 -4.89 7.16 -9.74
N TYR A 29 -3.65 7.08 -10.22
CA TYR A 29 -2.44 7.15 -9.41
C TYR A 29 -1.88 8.57 -9.41
N THR A 30 -1.55 9.09 -8.22
CA THR A 30 -0.80 10.34 -8.03
C THR A 30 0.65 10.02 -7.66
N PRO A 31 1.63 10.85 -8.02
CA PRO A 31 2.99 10.73 -7.49
C PRO A 31 3.01 10.84 -5.97
N ASP A 32 4.01 10.23 -5.36
CA ASP A 32 4.38 10.55 -4.00
C ASP A 32 5.21 11.85 -3.90
N GLY A 33 5.60 12.20 -2.68
CA GLY A 33 6.15 13.51 -2.34
C GLY A 33 5.16 14.33 -1.52
N ALA A 34 5.42 15.63 -1.39
CA ALA A 34 4.56 16.53 -0.63
C ALA A 34 3.12 16.54 -1.20
N PRO A 35 2.08 16.40 -0.35
CA PRO A 35 2.12 16.50 1.12
C PRO A 35 2.24 15.14 1.86
N TYR A 36 2.47 14.03 1.17
CA TYR A 36 2.41 12.69 1.76
C TYR A 36 3.71 12.22 2.39
N VAL A 37 4.86 12.49 1.75
CA VAL A 37 6.19 12.07 2.22
C VAL A 37 7.24 13.09 1.79
N ASP A 38 8.21 13.36 2.65
CA ASP A 38 9.30 14.34 2.46
C ASP A 38 10.70 13.71 2.53
N THR A 39 10.79 12.40 2.76
CA THR A 39 12.03 11.62 2.90
C THR A 39 12.13 10.53 1.82
N GLY A 40 13.24 9.80 1.81
CA GLY A 40 13.46 8.67 0.90
C GLY A 40 14.03 9.04 -0.47
N VAL A 41 14.41 8.02 -1.24
CA VAL A 41 15.01 8.11 -2.57
C VAL A 41 14.08 7.45 -3.59
N THR A 42 13.83 8.14 -4.69
CA THR A 42 13.07 7.62 -5.84
C THR A 42 13.93 6.63 -6.62
N ASN A 43 13.37 5.48 -6.98
CA ASN A 43 14.08 4.45 -7.75
C ASN A 43 13.13 3.81 -8.78
N ASN A 44 13.74 3.29 -9.84
CA ASN A 44 13.07 2.38 -10.78
C ASN A 44 13.49 0.95 -10.45
N VAL A 45 12.59 -0.01 -10.68
CA VAL A 45 13.00 -1.42 -10.73
C VAL A 45 14.01 -1.64 -11.87
N SER A 46 14.84 -2.67 -11.75
CA SER A 46 15.75 -3.09 -12.82
C SER A 46 14.99 -3.29 -14.14
N ALA A 47 15.63 -2.97 -15.26
CA ALA A 47 15.00 -2.97 -16.60
C ALA A 47 14.26 -4.28 -16.95
N GLN A 48 14.72 -5.42 -16.45
CA GLN A 48 14.09 -6.73 -16.68
C GLN A 48 12.70 -6.91 -16.03
N TYR A 49 12.33 -6.05 -15.08
CA TYR A 49 11.02 -6.09 -14.43
C TYR A 49 10.06 -5.03 -14.95
N VAL A 50 10.54 -4.10 -15.77
CA VAL A 50 9.70 -3.06 -16.36
C VAL A 50 8.65 -3.75 -17.23
N ASN A 51 7.38 -3.57 -16.89
CA ASN A 51 6.20 -4.22 -17.51
C ASN A 51 6.00 -5.72 -17.20
N THR A 52 6.74 -6.29 -16.25
CA THR A 52 6.44 -7.62 -15.70
C THR A 52 5.26 -7.58 -14.72
N TRP A 53 5.04 -6.41 -14.11
CA TRP A 53 3.95 -6.13 -13.18
C TRP A 53 3.11 -4.93 -13.65
N ASP A 54 2.09 -4.58 -12.87
CA ASP A 54 1.32 -3.35 -13.04
C ASP A 54 2.26 -2.13 -13.13
N ARG A 55 1.87 -1.11 -13.90
CA ARG A 55 2.67 0.11 -14.11
C ARG A 55 3.13 0.75 -12.80
N ALA A 56 2.24 0.80 -11.81
CA ALA A 56 2.50 1.36 -10.48
C ALA A 56 3.55 0.59 -9.65
N LEU A 57 4.08 -0.53 -10.16
CA LEU A 57 5.17 -1.29 -9.55
C LEU A 57 6.51 -1.09 -10.26
N ASN A 58 6.57 -0.29 -11.32
CA ASN A 58 7.82 0.02 -12.01
C ASN A 58 8.70 1.01 -11.22
N THR A 59 8.08 1.81 -10.35
CA THR A 59 8.74 2.79 -9.48
C THR A 59 8.56 2.42 -8.02
N LEU A 60 9.49 2.89 -7.18
CA LEU A 60 9.40 2.80 -5.73
C LEU A 60 10.12 3.96 -5.04
N ARG A 61 9.75 4.19 -3.79
CA ARG A 61 10.53 4.99 -2.85
C ARG A 61 11.21 4.08 -1.84
N SER A 62 12.50 4.26 -1.65
CA SER A 62 13.30 3.54 -0.65
C SER A 62 13.77 4.46 0.47
N PHE A 63 14.01 3.89 1.64
CA PHE A 63 14.43 4.60 2.85
C PHE A 63 15.75 4.04 3.41
N PRO A 64 16.90 4.32 2.77
CA PRO A 64 18.20 3.90 3.27
C PRO A 64 18.47 4.39 4.70
N LEU A 65 18.84 3.47 5.58
CA LEU A 65 19.11 3.74 7.00
C LEU A 65 20.14 4.86 7.21
N THR A 66 21.18 4.89 6.36
CA THR A 66 22.29 5.87 6.44
C THR A 66 21.88 7.30 6.11
N LEU A 67 20.76 7.49 5.42
CA LEU A 67 20.28 8.81 4.97
C LEU A 67 19.08 9.30 5.77
N PHE A 68 18.15 8.40 6.14
CA PHE A 68 16.85 8.78 6.70
C PHE A 68 16.54 8.13 8.06
N GLY A 69 17.50 7.44 8.66
CA GLY A 69 17.30 6.77 9.95
C GLY A 69 16.32 5.58 9.87
N GLU A 70 15.85 5.14 11.03
CA GLU A 70 15.12 3.88 11.14
C GLU A 70 13.66 3.98 10.71
N ARG A 71 12.98 5.11 10.96
CA ARG A 71 11.53 5.25 10.80
C ARG A 71 11.20 6.35 9.80
N ASN A 72 10.51 5.98 8.73
CA ASN A 72 10.06 6.90 7.68
C ASN A 72 8.57 6.70 7.42
N CYS A 73 7.81 7.78 7.32
CA CYS A 73 6.35 7.72 7.35
C CYS A 73 5.69 8.50 6.22
N TYR A 74 4.61 7.94 5.70
CA TYR A 74 3.62 8.67 4.90
C TYR A 74 2.57 9.30 5.82
N ALA A 75 2.26 10.57 5.59
CA ALA A 75 1.13 11.28 6.17
C ALA A 75 -0.07 11.20 5.23
N LEU A 76 -0.99 10.28 5.52
CA LEU A 76 -2.15 10.04 4.67
C LEU A 76 -3.35 10.86 5.16
N PRO A 77 -4.01 11.66 4.30
CA PRO A 77 -5.15 12.47 4.71
C PRO A 77 -6.36 11.58 5.00
N THR A 78 -7.07 11.85 6.09
CA THR A 78 -8.22 11.05 6.54
C THR A 78 -9.31 11.93 7.13
N VAL A 79 -10.53 11.40 7.25
CA VAL A 79 -11.65 12.03 7.97
C VAL A 79 -11.76 11.41 9.36
N PRO A 80 -11.67 12.19 10.45
CA PRO A 80 -11.82 11.66 11.81
C PRO A 80 -13.09 10.83 11.97
N GLY A 81 -12.96 9.63 12.53
CA GLY A 81 -14.04 8.68 12.76
C GLY A 81 -14.41 7.78 11.57
N ALA A 82 -13.93 8.08 10.36
CA ALA A 82 -14.12 7.22 9.21
C ALA A 82 -13.22 5.97 9.30
N ILE A 83 -13.68 4.88 8.67
CA ILE A 83 -12.94 3.63 8.58
C ILE A 83 -12.19 3.61 7.26
N TYR A 84 -10.92 3.25 7.30
CA TYR A 84 -10.09 3.14 6.11
C TYR A 84 -9.48 1.75 6.00
N LEU A 85 -9.38 1.25 4.77
CA LEU A 85 -8.42 0.23 4.38
C LEU A 85 -7.20 0.95 3.81
N VAL A 86 -6.01 0.62 4.30
CA VAL A 86 -4.75 0.99 3.66
C VAL A 86 -4.07 -0.26 3.16
N ARG A 87 -3.54 -0.18 1.93
CA ARG A 87 -2.80 -1.25 1.26
C ARG A 87 -1.46 -0.71 0.81
N LEU A 88 -0.39 -1.44 1.13
CA LEU A 88 0.94 -1.22 0.57
C LEU A 88 1.28 -2.38 -0.37
N ARG A 89 1.99 -2.10 -1.46
CA ARG A 89 2.55 -3.11 -2.37
C ARG A 89 4.05 -2.97 -2.47
N PHE A 90 4.72 -4.11 -2.59
CA PHE A 90 6.16 -4.26 -2.57
C PHE A 90 6.59 -5.18 -3.72
N ALA A 91 7.33 -4.62 -4.67
CA ALA A 91 8.01 -5.31 -5.73
C ALA A 91 9.46 -4.81 -5.74
N TYR A 92 10.36 -5.58 -5.14
CA TYR A 92 11.76 -5.16 -4.96
C TYR A 92 12.45 -4.93 -6.31
N GLY A 93 12.23 -5.83 -7.28
CA GLY A 93 12.67 -5.63 -8.66
C GLY A 93 14.17 -5.31 -8.80
N ASN A 94 15.00 -5.69 -7.82
CA ASN A 94 16.43 -5.40 -7.77
C ASN A 94 16.76 -3.92 -8.08
N TYR A 95 15.98 -2.98 -7.54
CA TYR A 95 16.11 -1.55 -7.86
C TYR A 95 17.49 -0.96 -7.55
N ASP A 96 18.19 -1.53 -6.57
CA ASP A 96 19.49 -1.09 -6.07
C ASP A 96 20.68 -1.90 -6.63
N ASN A 97 20.42 -2.87 -7.52
CA ASN A 97 21.40 -3.79 -8.08
C ASN A 97 22.15 -4.66 -7.06
N MET A 98 21.66 -4.79 -5.82
CA MET A 98 22.32 -5.59 -4.78
C MET A 98 22.02 -7.09 -4.88
N ASN A 99 21.03 -7.47 -5.69
CA ASN A 99 20.52 -8.84 -5.80
C ASN A 99 20.19 -9.46 -4.43
N SER A 100 19.62 -8.66 -3.53
CA SER A 100 19.29 -9.11 -2.18
C SER A 100 18.37 -10.34 -2.25
N GLU A 101 18.76 -11.41 -1.56
CA GLU A 101 17.96 -12.64 -1.46
C GLU A 101 16.69 -12.40 -0.63
N SER A 102 16.79 -11.52 0.37
CA SER A 102 15.66 -11.08 1.16
C SER A 102 15.76 -9.64 1.63
N VAL A 103 14.60 -9.01 1.84
CA VAL A 103 14.47 -7.70 2.49
C VAL A 103 13.38 -7.80 3.55
N GLN A 104 13.68 -7.35 4.78
CA GLN A 104 12.74 -7.36 5.89
C GLN A 104 12.68 -5.99 6.58
N PHE A 105 11.46 -5.57 6.94
CA PHE A 105 11.19 -4.36 7.70
C PHE A 105 9.79 -4.38 8.30
N ASP A 106 9.56 -3.52 9.29
CA ASP A 106 8.27 -3.45 9.97
C ASP A 106 7.39 -2.35 9.40
N LEU A 107 6.08 -2.58 9.47
CA LEU A 107 5.09 -1.58 9.13
C LEU A 107 4.29 -1.17 10.37
N PHE A 108 4.10 0.14 10.51
CA PHE A 108 3.39 0.73 11.63
C PHE A 108 2.27 1.66 11.15
N LEU A 109 1.12 1.56 11.81
CA LEU A 109 0.09 2.58 11.77
C LEU A 109 0.20 3.44 13.04
N GLY A 110 0.70 4.67 12.88
CA GLY A 110 1.11 5.51 14.01
C GLY A 110 2.21 4.83 14.82
N VAL A 111 1.89 4.46 16.06
CA VAL A 111 2.82 3.76 16.97
C VAL A 111 2.63 2.25 17.02
N ASN A 112 1.59 1.72 16.36
CA ASN A 112 1.23 0.30 16.43
C ASN A 112 1.84 -0.46 15.25
N LYS A 113 2.71 -1.44 15.51
CA LYS A 113 3.16 -2.40 14.49
C LYS A 113 1.95 -3.20 14.04
N TRP A 114 1.76 -3.35 12.74
CA TRP A 114 0.64 -4.11 12.19
C TRP A 114 1.08 -5.37 11.42
N ASP A 115 2.35 -5.43 11.02
CA ASP A 115 2.87 -6.37 10.04
C ASP A 115 4.40 -6.27 10.00
N GLU A 116 5.01 -7.33 9.51
CA GLU A 116 6.43 -7.48 9.23
C GLU A 116 6.57 -7.92 7.78
N VAL A 117 7.04 -7.00 6.93
CA VAL A 117 7.22 -7.29 5.52
C VAL A 117 8.45 -8.18 5.37
N TYR A 118 8.26 -9.34 4.75
CA TYR A 118 9.34 -10.26 4.39
C TYR A 118 9.30 -10.57 2.90
N ILE A 119 10.20 -9.92 2.15
CA ILE A 119 10.38 -10.15 0.72
C ILE A 119 11.41 -11.25 0.56
N ALA A 120 10.99 -12.45 0.16
CA ALA A 120 11.87 -13.61 -0.01
C ALA A 120 12.26 -13.89 -1.47
N ASN A 121 11.70 -13.13 -2.40
CA ASN A 121 11.91 -13.32 -3.84
C ASN A 121 11.77 -11.98 -4.56
N LYS A 122 12.87 -11.52 -5.17
CA LYS A 122 12.96 -10.27 -5.92
C LYS A 122 12.07 -10.21 -7.18
N ASP A 123 11.62 -11.36 -7.67
CA ASP A 123 10.79 -11.53 -8.87
C ASP A 123 9.28 -11.64 -8.54
N LYS A 124 8.87 -11.37 -7.29
CA LYS A 124 7.47 -11.43 -6.85
C LYS A 124 7.00 -10.10 -6.26
N GLU A 125 5.69 -9.85 -6.39
CA GLU A 125 5.01 -8.80 -5.64
C GLU A 125 4.48 -9.34 -4.31
N TYR A 126 4.44 -8.46 -3.32
CA TYR A 126 3.86 -8.69 -2.00
C TYR A 126 2.94 -7.53 -1.66
N SER A 127 1.97 -7.77 -0.78
CA SER A 127 1.05 -6.74 -0.31
C SER A 127 0.79 -6.87 1.18
N SER A 128 0.68 -5.74 1.86
CA SER A 128 0.24 -5.66 3.25
C SER A 128 -0.98 -4.76 3.34
N GLU A 129 -1.99 -5.20 4.10
CA GLU A 129 -3.23 -4.46 4.30
C GLU A 129 -3.57 -4.36 5.77
N ALA A 130 -4.10 -3.20 6.19
CA ALA A 130 -4.91 -3.16 7.39
C ALA A 130 -6.03 -2.12 7.31
N MET A 131 -7.02 -2.37 8.15
CA MET A 131 -8.15 -1.52 8.41
C MET A 131 -7.95 -0.78 9.73
N PHE A 132 -8.37 0.49 9.75
CA PHE A 132 -8.28 1.31 10.95
C PHE A 132 -9.40 2.35 11.01
N VAL A 133 -9.70 2.82 12.22
CA VAL A 133 -10.52 4.01 12.43
C VAL A 133 -9.58 5.22 12.46
N ALA A 134 -9.81 6.21 11.60
CA ALA A 134 -9.03 7.43 11.61
C ALA A 134 -9.32 8.26 12.87
N TRP A 135 -8.28 8.59 13.62
CA TRP A 135 -8.38 9.35 14.86
C TRP A 135 -8.30 10.86 14.66
N ALA A 136 -7.61 11.27 13.61
CA ALA A 136 -7.32 12.66 13.27
C ALA A 136 -7.60 12.89 11.78
N SER A 137 -7.31 14.10 11.30
CA SER A 137 -7.41 14.45 9.88
C SER A 137 -6.29 13.84 9.02
N TRP A 138 -5.39 13.08 9.63
CA TRP A 138 -4.31 12.35 8.97
C TRP A 138 -3.96 11.09 9.75
N ALA A 139 -3.38 10.11 9.07
CA ALA A 139 -2.84 8.89 9.65
C ALA A 139 -1.39 8.68 9.21
N SER A 140 -0.53 8.30 10.15
CA SER A 140 0.87 7.95 9.85
C SER A 140 0.97 6.49 9.44
N VAL A 141 1.56 6.21 8.28
CA VAL A 141 1.92 4.85 7.86
C VAL A 141 3.42 4.80 7.69
N CYS A 142 4.10 4.09 8.59
CA CYS A 142 5.55 4.10 8.70
C CYS A 142 6.17 2.77 8.27
N LEU A 143 7.26 2.88 7.54
CA LEU A 143 8.20 1.79 7.26
C LEU A 143 9.37 1.93 8.24
N VAL A 144 9.64 0.88 9.00
CA VAL A 144 10.67 0.87 10.06
C VAL A 144 11.72 -0.18 9.75
N ASN A 145 12.96 0.27 9.57
CA ASN A 145 14.10 -0.58 9.28
C ASN A 145 14.39 -1.55 10.44
N THR A 146 14.53 -2.84 10.14
CA THR A 146 14.87 -3.89 11.12
C THR A 146 16.30 -4.43 10.94
N TYR A 147 17.16 -3.64 10.29
CA TYR A 147 18.55 -3.95 9.95
C TYR A 147 18.74 -5.14 9.00
N GLN A 148 17.68 -5.53 8.28
CA GLN A 148 17.64 -6.67 7.38
C GLN A 148 17.25 -6.27 5.94
N GLY A 149 17.80 -5.13 5.50
CA GLY A 149 17.56 -4.55 4.18
C GLY A 149 17.05 -3.11 4.26
N THR A 150 16.85 -2.49 3.09
CA THR A 150 16.33 -1.12 2.99
C THR A 150 14.81 -1.16 2.85
N PRO A 151 14.03 -0.55 3.75
CA PRO A 151 12.60 -0.43 3.58
C PRO A 151 12.26 0.33 2.30
N PHE A 152 11.24 -0.14 1.59
CA PHE A 152 10.78 0.47 0.35
C PHE A 152 9.28 0.24 0.18
N VAL A 153 8.65 1.01 -0.70
CA VAL A 153 7.25 0.84 -1.09
C VAL A 153 7.05 1.28 -2.54
N ASN A 154 6.25 0.52 -3.30
CA ASN A 154 5.88 0.87 -4.67
C ASN A 154 4.54 1.60 -4.73
N THR A 155 3.56 1.18 -3.93
CA THR A 155 2.26 1.86 -3.87
C THR A 155 1.76 2.02 -2.44
N VAL A 156 1.12 3.15 -2.17
CA VAL A 156 0.30 3.38 -0.97
C VAL A 156 -1.12 3.70 -1.40
N GLU A 157 -2.05 2.80 -1.11
CA GLU A 157 -3.47 2.98 -1.42
C GLU A 157 -4.26 3.16 -0.13
N LEU A 158 -5.16 4.14 -0.10
CA LEU A 158 -6.07 4.43 1.00
C LEU A 158 -7.49 4.46 0.47
N ARG A 159 -8.37 3.65 1.06
CA ARG A 159 -9.77 3.52 0.67
C ARG A 159 -10.65 3.78 1.88
N GLN A 160 -11.47 4.82 1.82
CA GLN A 160 -12.52 5.02 2.80
C GLN A 160 -13.58 3.93 2.63
N LEU A 161 -13.98 3.29 3.73
CA LEU A 161 -14.96 2.21 3.70
C LEU A 161 -16.30 2.76 4.18
N ASP A 162 -17.19 3.06 3.22
CA ASP A 162 -18.54 3.50 3.53
C ASP A 162 -19.36 2.36 4.16
N SER A 163 -20.20 2.72 5.14
CA SER A 163 -21.22 1.86 5.76
C SER A 163 -20.76 0.71 6.69
N MET A 164 -19.50 0.67 7.13
CA MET A 164 -19.00 -0.34 8.07
C MET A 164 -19.22 -0.01 9.57
N LEU A 165 -20.36 0.61 9.93
CA LEU A 165 -20.67 0.98 11.33
C LEU A 165 -20.54 -0.19 12.32
N HIS A 166 -20.84 -1.41 11.86
CA HIS A 166 -20.66 -2.62 12.66
C HIS A 166 -19.20 -2.88 13.02
N PHE A 167 -18.27 -2.63 12.10
CA PHE A 167 -16.84 -2.78 12.35
C PHE A 167 -16.30 -1.75 13.33
N ARG A 168 -16.93 -0.56 13.45
CA ARG A 168 -16.53 0.42 14.47
C ARG A 168 -16.64 -0.14 15.88
N LYS A 169 -17.64 -0.98 16.15
CA LYS A 169 -17.79 -1.68 17.44
C LYS A 169 -16.74 -2.78 17.64
N ILE A 170 -16.34 -3.46 16.57
CA ILE A 170 -15.37 -4.57 16.60
C ILE A 170 -13.95 -4.03 16.76
N MET A 171 -13.58 -3.05 15.93
CA MET A 171 -12.26 -2.44 15.95
C MET A 171 -12.04 -1.65 17.24
N GLY A 172 -13.06 -0.93 17.73
CA GLY A 172 -12.89 0.01 18.83
C GLY A 172 -11.76 0.98 18.52
N ASN A 173 -10.66 0.83 19.26
CA ASN A 173 -9.43 1.63 19.09
C ASN A 173 -8.29 0.91 18.36
N SER A 174 -8.52 -0.34 17.94
CA SER A 174 -7.53 -1.23 17.34
C SER A 174 -7.64 -1.22 15.80
N SER A 175 -6.56 -1.60 15.13
CA SER A 175 -6.56 -1.93 13.71
C SER A 175 -6.78 -3.43 13.49
N ILE A 176 -7.32 -3.79 12.33
CA ILE A 176 -7.44 -5.18 11.87
C ILE A 176 -6.53 -5.32 10.65
N TYR A 177 -5.56 -6.24 10.67
CA TYR A 177 -4.69 -6.51 9.54
C TYR A 177 -5.20 -7.71 8.73
N LEU A 178 -4.94 -7.71 7.43
CA LEU A 178 -5.32 -8.83 6.58
C LEU A 178 -4.40 -10.02 6.85
N TYR A 179 -4.99 -11.16 7.21
CA TYR A 179 -4.28 -12.44 7.21
C TYR A 179 -4.38 -13.12 5.85
N GLU A 180 -5.60 -13.23 5.30
CA GLU A 180 -5.83 -13.83 3.99
C GLU A 180 -7.16 -13.35 3.39
N ARG A 181 -7.20 -13.19 2.05
CA ARG A 181 -8.44 -12.96 1.30
C ARG A 181 -8.56 -14.03 0.22
N ARG A 182 -9.62 -14.86 0.30
CA ARG A 182 -9.90 -15.91 -0.71
C ARG A 182 -11.20 -15.62 -1.46
N ASN A 183 -11.17 -15.76 -2.78
CA ASN A 183 -12.38 -15.80 -3.60
C ASN A 183 -12.86 -17.25 -3.74
N MET A 184 -13.91 -17.61 -2.99
CA MET A 184 -14.50 -18.95 -3.05
C MET A 184 -15.56 -18.99 -4.16
N GLY A 185 -15.30 -19.77 -5.21
CA GLY A 185 -16.23 -19.97 -6.35
C GLY A 185 -16.14 -18.90 -7.44
N PRO A 186 -14.94 -18.63 -8.01
CA PRO A 186 -14.82 -17.64 -9.08
C PRO A 186 -15.58 -18.11 -10.33
N SER A 187 -16.31 -17.20 -10.98
CA SER A 187 -17.08 -17.49 -12.20
C SER A 187 -16.18 -17.78 -13.41
N SER A 188 -14.92 -17.37 -13.37
CA SER A 188 -13.88 -17.74 -14.34
C SER A 188 -12.54 -17.93 -13.62
N ARG A 189 -11.66 -18.76 -14.19
CA ARG A 189 -10.28 -18.92 -13.67
C ARG A 189 -9.44 -17.66 -13.85
N ASP A 190 -9.89 -16.73 -14.70
CA ASP A 190 -9.10 -15.61 -15.20
C ASP A 190 -9.10 -14.39 -14.29
N ASN A 191 -9.87 -14.39 -13.19
CA ASN A 191 -9.88 -13.27 -12.25
C ASN A 191 -9.90 -13.73 -10.78
N PRO A 192 -8.78 -14.27 -10.26
CA PRO A 192 -8.71 -14.74 -8.89
C PRO A 192 -8.82 -13.62 -7.85
N ILE A 193 -8.49 -12.37 -8.23
CA ILE A 193 -8.40 -11.22 -7.32
C ILE A 193 -9.48 -10.19 -7.66
N ILE A 194 -10.50 -10.08 -6.80
CA ILE A 194 -11.49 -8.99 -6.86
C ILE A 194 -10.92 -7.80 -6.09
N ARG A 195 -10.42 -6.77 -6.78
CA ARG A 195 -9.87 -5.55 -6.14
C ARG A 195 -10.97 -4.68 -5.54
N TYR A 196 -12.02 -4.39 -6.33
CA TYR A 196 -13.22 -3.69 -5.91
C TYR A 196 -14.41 -4.32 -6.63
N ALA A 197 -15.46 -4.68 -5.89
CA ALA A 197 -16.72 -5.05 -6.54
C ALA A 197 -17.29 -3.78 -7.17
N VAL A 198 -17.47 -3.80 -8.49
CA VAL A 198 -18.41 -2.90 -9.16
C VAL A 198 -19.75 -3.04 -8.43
N ASN A 199 -20.13 -2.01 -7.68
CA ASN A 199 -21.30 -1.92 -6.80
C ASN A 199 -21.17 -2.61 -5.42
N PHE A 200 -20.56 -1.92 -4.46
CA PHE A 200 -20.72 -2.20 -3.02
C PHE A 200 -22.18 -2.20 -2.53
N LEU A 201 -23.14 -1.73 -3.35
CA LEU A 201 -24.56 -1.73 -3.02
C LEU A 201 -25.29 -3.06 -3.27
N SER A 202 -24.66 -4.08 -3.88
CA SER A 202 -25.40 -5.28 -4.31
C SER A 202 -24.89 -6.63 -3.77
N GLN A 203 -23.76 -6.72 -3.07
CA GLN A 203 -23.29 -8.03 -2.59
C GLN A 203 -22.94 -8.00 -1.11
N ARG A 204 -23.89 -8.51 -0.31
CA ARG A 204 -23.62 -9.10 1.00
C ARG A 204 -22.66 -10.27 0.78
N VAL A 205 -21.39 -10.07 1.08
CA VAL A 205 -20.50 -11.19 1.45
C VAL A 205 -19.92 -10.83 2.82
N PRO A 206 -20.30 -11.54 3.90
CA PRO A 206 -19.64 -11.37 5.17
C PRO A 206 -18.21 -11.91 5.04
N PHE A 207 -17.23 -11.11 5.45
CA PHE A 207 -15.97 -11.66 5.92
C PHE A 207 -16.30 -12.45 7.18
N ILE A 208 -16.01 -13.76 7.16
CA ILE A 208 -15.84 -14.57 8.36
C ILE A 208 -14.50 -14.17 8.97
#